data_AF-A0A1Q9RVN9-F1
#
_entry.id   AF-A0A1Q9RVN9-F1
#
_cell.length_a   1.000
_cell.length_b   1.000
_cell.length_c   1.000
_cell.angle_alpha   90.00
_cell.angle_beta   90.00
_cell.angle_gamma   90.00
#
_symmetry.space_group_name_H-M   'P 1'
#
loop_
_entity.id
_entity.type
_entity.pdbx_description
1 polymer ?
#
loop_
_entity_poly.entity_id
_entity_poly.type
_entity_poly.pdbx_seq_one_letter_code
_entity_poly.pdbx_strand_id
1 'polypeptide(L)'
;MSVEDDQVLARVVYVKYVLLGEEPVSVWIAVVEPRRRLPIDDDGPVFDAFAEGCYFRGVSLDRLPSILRFGIDVQPTDSPIYAGDFEKAWEYGDFPKVVMALDPSRTESTCHVIDDDLPQVEIDELKVVYPHVHKVDGQTWLSRISHTNPTLRGYEAAYGRWIPGDPFETLRAIFVYVSPGNLKLIAQMIK
;
A
#
# COMPACT_ATOMS: atom_id res chain seq x y z
N MET A 1 -28.89 33.05 15.08
CA MET A 1 -28.68 31.82 14.30
C MET A 1 -27.77 32.19 13.14
N SER A 2 -26.46 32.21 13.38
CA SER A 2 -25.46 32.32 12.33
C SER A 2 -25.09 30.90 11.92
N VAL A 3 -25.38 30.55 10.68
CA VAL A 3 -24.80 29.37 10.04
C VAL A 3 -23.46 29.85 9.50
N GLU A 4 -22.40 29.68 10.29
CA GLU A 4 -21.03 29.95 9.87
C GLU A 4 -20.49 28.74 9.10
N ASP A 5 -20.34 28.95 7.79
CA ASP A 5 -19.28 28.55 6.87
C ASP A 5 -18.43 27.28 7.14
N ASP A 6 -18.44 26.43 6.10
CA ASP A 6 -17.31 25.66 5.54
C ASP A 6 -16.66 24.56 6.38
N GLN A 7 -17.40 23.47 6.57
CA GLN A 7 -16.83 22.13 6.80
C GLN A 7 -16.18 21.59 5.51
N VAL A 8 -14.94 21.97 5.21
CA VAL A 8 -14.13 21.23 4.21
C VAL A 8 -13.64 19.94 4.87
N LEU A 9 -14.46 18.89 4.81
CA LEU A 9 -14.27 17.60 5.51
C LEU A 9 -13.16 16.72 4.89
N ALA A 10 -12.82 16.94 3.62
CA ALA A 10 -11.66 16.36 2.97
C ALA A 10 -11.30 17.22 1.76
N ARG A 11 -10.01 17.47 1.53
CA ARG A 11 -9.55 18.07 0.27
C ARG A 11 -9.09 16.95 -0.64
N VAL A 12 -9.92 16.62 -1.62
CA VAL A 12 -9.54 15.69 -2.69
C VAL A 12 -8.83 16.47 -3.79
N VAL A 13 -7.61 16.06 -4.10
CA VAL A 13 -6.82 16.55 -5.22
C VAL A 13 -6.55 15.37 -6.14
N TYR A 14 -6.96 15.50 -7.40
CA TYR A 14 -6.60 14.55 -8.42
C TYR A 14 -5.25 14.97 -9.03
N VAL A 15 -4.27 14.07 -8.98
CA VAL A 15 -2.92 14.33 -9.47
C VAL A 15 -2.60 13.35 -10.60
N LYS A 16 -2.05 13.88 -11.70
CA LYS A 16 -1.47 13.07 -12.76
C LYS A 16 0.04 13.07 -12.61
N TYR A 17 0.62 11.89 -12.40
CA TYR A 17 2.06 11.69 -12.41
C TYR A 17 2.53 11.47 -13.84
N VAL A 18 3.49 12.25 -14.30
CA VAL A 18 4.16 12.03 -15.59
C VAL A 18 5.52 11.43 -15.30
N LEU A 19 5.66 10.13 -15.51
CA LEU A 19 6.96 9.49 -15.55
C LEU A 19 7.66 9.87 -16.86
N LEU A 20 8.96 10.14 -16.81
CA LEU A 20 9.73 10.62 -17.96
C LEU A 20 9.63 9.63 -19.13
N GLY A 21 8.88 10.01 -20.17
CA GLY A 21 8.71 9.21 -21.38
C GLY A 21 7.50 8.28 -21.40
N GLU A 22 6.63 8.33 -20.39
CA GLU A 22 5.46 7.44 -20.27
C GLU A 22 4.14 8.22 -20.23
N GLU A 23 3.02 7.51 -20.41
CA GLU A 23 1.69 8.11 -20.28
C GLU A 23 1.43 8.52 -18.82
N PRO A 24 0.71 9.65 -18.59
CA PRO A 24 0.46 10.11 -17.23
C PRO A 24 -0.40 9.12 -16.43
N VAL A 25 0.10 8.66 -15.28
CA VAL A 25 -0.63 7.81 -14.35
C VAL A 25 -1.50 8.67 -13.44
N SER A 26 -2.76 8.27 -13.28
CA SER A 26 -3.75 9.02 -12.51
C SER A 26 -3.85 8.49 -11.08
N VAL A 27 -3.53 9.33 -10.10
CA VAL A 27 -3.58 8.96 -8.68
C VAL A 27 -4.46 9.94 -7.93
N TRP A 28 -5.41 9.41 -7.16
CA TRP A 28 -6.23 10.20 -6.27
C TRP A 28 -5.48 10.52 -4.99
N ILE A 29 -5.38 11.79 -4.60
CA ILE A 29 -4.79 12.17 -3.32
C ILE A 29 -5.85 12.88 -2.48
N ALA A 30 -6.26 12.26 -1.39
CA ALA A 30 -7.21 12.85 -0.45
C ALA A 30 -6.48 13.25 0.83
N VAL A 31 -6.60 14.52 1.22
CA VAL A 31 -6.14 14.98 2.53
C VAL A 31 -7.35 14.99 3.46
N VAL A 32 -7.31 14.16 4.50
CA VAL A 32 -8.44 13.87 5.38
C VAL A 32 -8.13 14.38 6.79
N GLU A 33 -9.06 15.15 7.35
CA GLU A 33 -9.04 15.52 8.76
C GLU A 33 -9.75 14.42 9.57
N PRO A 34 -9.10 13.77 10.55
CA PRO A 34 -9.76 12.69 11.28
C PRO A 34 -10.85 13.23 12.22
N ARG A 35 -12.07 12.66 12.16
CA ARG A 35 -12.98 12.68 13.32
C ARG A 35 -12.47 11.71 14.40
N ARG A 36 -12.99 11.84 15.62
CA ARG A 36 -12.71 10.94 16.77
C ARG A 36 -13.10 9.46 16.56
N ARG A 37 -13.74 9.10 15.44
CA ARG A 37 -14.11 7.73 15.06
C ARG A 37 -13.42 7.35 13.75
N LEU A 38 -13.19 6.05 13.58
CA LEU A 38 -12.67 5.50 12.33
C LEU A 38 -13.46 6.06 11.14
N PRO A 39 -12.81 6.39 10.00
CA PRO A 39 -13.46 6.76 8.74
C PRO A 39 -14.60 5.84 8.29
N ILE A 40 -14.57 4.60 8.78
CA ILE A 40 -15.44 3.49 8.38
C ILE A 40 -16.93 3.81 8.56
N ASP A 41 -17.29 4.67 9.52
CA ASP A 41 -18.70 4.96 9.83
C ASP A 41 -19.27 6.18 9.07
N ASP A 42 -18.44 7.03 8.44
CA ASP A 42 -18.90 8.36 7.98
C ASP A 42 -18.19 8.93 6.72
N ASP A 43 -17.14 8.31 6.17
CA ASP A 43 -16.27 8.96 5.17
C ASP A 43 -16.55 8.54 3.71
N GLY A 44 -17.57 9.16 3.11
CA GLY A 44 -17.61 9.64 1.72
C GLY A 44 -17.44 8.66 0.53
N PRO A 45 -18.03 8.99 -0.65
CA PRO A 45 -18.07 8.10 -1.83
C PRO A 45 -16.70 7.74 -2.44
N VAL A 46 -15.61 8.37 -1.98
CA VAL A 46 -14.25 8.11 -2.47
C VAL A 46 -13.66 6.85 -1.87
N PHE A 47 -13.89 6.55 -0.58
CA PHE A 47 -13.37 5.32 0.04
C PHE A 47 -14.16 4.10 -0.42
N ASP A 48 -15.48 4.20 -0.51
CA ASP A 48 -16.35 3.14 -1.02
C ASP A 48 -15.93 2.67 -2.42
N ALA A 49 -15.44 3.58 -3.27
CA ALA A 49 -14.96 3.26 -4.60
C ALA A 49 -13.71 2.35 -4.61
N PHE A 50 -12.94 2.31 -3.52
CA PHE A 50 -11.74 1.48 -3.39
C PHE A 50 -11.91 0.29 -2.44
N ALA A 51 -12.92 0.32 -1.56
CA ALA A 51 -13.09 -0.64 -0.47
C ALA A 51 -13.17 -2.11 -0.94
N GLU A 52 -13.76 -2.38 -2.10
CA GLU A 52 -13.97 -3.75 -2.60
C GLU A 52 -12.95 -4.24 -3.65
N GLY A 53 -11.91 -3.46 -3.96
CA GLY A 53 -11.03 -3.78 -5.09
C GLY A 53 -9.56 -3.44 -4.92
N CYS A 54 -9.12 -3.11 -3.70
CA CYS A 54 -7.76 -2.68 -3.43
C CYS A 54 -7.14 -3.44 -2.25
N TYR A 55 -5.81 -3.59 -2.31
CA TYR A 55 -5.01 -3.82 -1.11
C TYR A 55 -4.58 -2.48 -0.53
N PHE A 56 -4.63 -2.37 0.79
CA PHE A 56 -4.28 -1.17 1.51
C PHE A 56 -2.99 -1.35 2.30
N ARG A 57 -2.21 -0.27 2.35
CA ARG A 57 -0.96 -0.21 3.12
C ARG A 57 -0.84 1.12 3.85
N GLY A 58 -0.85 1.06 5.18
CA GLY A 58 -0.64 2.22 6.06
C GLY A 58 0.82 2.39 6.45
N VAL A 59 1.32 3.62 6.38
CA VAL A 59 2.69 4.00 6.73
C VAL A 59 2.73 5.38 7.37
N SER A 60 3.83 5.70 8.03
CA SER A 60 4.03 7.03 8.62
C SER A 60 4.12 8.11 7.53
N LEU A 61 3.69 9.33 7.87
CA LEU A 61 3.67 10.47 6.96
C LEU A 61 5.05 10.79 6.35
N ASP A 62 6.15 10.49 7.06
CA ASP A 62 7.52 10.67 6.56
C ASP A 62 7.83 9.87 5.29
N ARG A 63 7.02 8.85 4.97
CA ARG A 63 7.11 8.07 3.74
C ARG A 63 6.47 8.73 2.53
N LEU A 64 5.65 9.77 2.72
CA LEU A 64 4.96 10.47 1.63
C LEU A 64 5.92 10.90 0.50
N PRO A 65 7.10 11.52 0.75
CA PRO A 65 8.03 11.87 -0.32
C PRO A 65 8.52 10.68 -1.16
N SER A 66 8.72 9.51 -0.54
CA SER A 66 9.10 8.29 -1.27
C SER A 66 7.95 7.83 -2.16
N ILE A 67 6.72 7.82 -1.63
CA ILE A 67 5.53 7.41 -2.37
C ILE A 67 5.28 8.34 -3.56
N LEU A 68 5.34 9.66 -3.36
CA LEU A 68 5.15 10.63 -4.44
C LEU A 68 6.22 10.51 -5.53
N ARG A 69 7.43 10.06 -5.17
CA ARG A 69 8.57 9.96 -6.10
C ARG A 69 8.66 8.62 -6.83
N PHE A 70 8.26 7.53 -6.17
CA PHE A 70 8.51 6.17 -6.63
C PHE A 70 7.26 5.29 -6.67
N GLY A 71 6.08 5.83 -6.36
CA GLY A 71 4.82 5.11 -6.27
C GLY A 71 4.67 4.20 -5.04
N ILE A 72 5.73 4.03 -4.24
CA ILE A 72 5.75 3.17 -3.04
C ILE A 72 6.71 3.70 -1.96
N ASP A 73 6.55 3.22 -0.72
CA ASP A 73 7.31 3.68 0.46
C ASP A 73 8.64 2.94 0.72
N VAL A 74 8.91 1.89 -0.06
CA VAL A 74 10.09 1.01 0.09
C VAL A 74 11.04 1.13 -1.10
N GLN A 75 12.31 0.81 -0.86
CA GLN A 75 13.37 0.76 -1.86
C GLN A 75 14.24 -0.49 -1.63
N PRO A 76 14.59 -1.27 -2.68
CA PRO A 76 14.13 -1.12 -4.07
C PRO A 76 12.60 -1.27 -4.22
N THR A 77 12.02 -0.77 -5.32
CA THR A 77 10.57 -0.68 -5.49
C THR A 77 9.86 -2.03 -5.58
N ASP A 78 10.60 -3.10 -5.85
CA ASP A 78 10.15 -4.50 -5.89
C ASP A 78 10.39 -5.24 -4.55
N SER A 79 10.72 -4.49 -3.49
CA SER A 79 10.88 -5.04 -2.15
C SER A 79 9.54 -5.58 -1.62
N PRO A 80 9.58 -6.66 -0.81
CA PRO A 80 8.41 -7.11 -0.07
C PRO A 80 7.77 -6.00 0.76
N ILE A 81 6.44 -5.92 0.69
CA ILE A 81 5.57 -5.05 1.47
C ILE A 81 4.50 -5.89 2.18
N TYR A 82 3.87 -5.30 3.20
CA TYR A 82 2.64 -5.82 3.78
C TYR A 82 1.48 -4.95 3.34
N ALA A 83 0.48 -5.57 2.70
CA ALA A 83 -0.74 -4.94 2.25
C ALA A 83 -1.92 -5.91 2.39
N GLY A 84 -3.09 -5.39 2.74
CA GLY A 84 -4.27 -6.21 3.08
C GLY A 84 -5.56 -5.39 2.99
N ASP A 85 -6.52 -5.67 3.88
CA ASP A 85 -7.71 -4.82 3.99
C ASP A 85 -7.41 -3.46 4.62
N PHE A 86 -8.37 -2.53 4.48
CA PHE A 86 -8.23 -1.17 4.97
C PHE A 86 -8.16 -1.11 6.51
N GLU A 87 -8.99 -1.88 7.22
CA GLU A 87 -9.03 -1.90 8.68
C GLU A 87 -7.64 -2.20 9.24
N LYS A 88 -6.98 -3.21 8.67
CA LYS A 88 -5.65 -3.60 9.06
C LYS A 88 -4.62 -2.56 8.68
N ALA A 89 -4.67 -2.04 7.46
CA ALA A 89 -3.76 -0.97 7.02
C ALA A 89 -3.84 0.27 7.93
N TRP A 90 -5.04 0.61 8.39
CA TRP A 90 -5.29 1.78 9.24
C TRP A 90 -4.56 1.72 10.59
N GLU A 91 -4.30 0.52 11.12
CA GLU A 91 -3.56 0.33 12.38
C GLU A 91 -2.10 0.79 12.29
N TYR A 92 -1.53 0.91 11.08
CA TYR A 92 -0.10 1.17 10.87
C TYR A 92 0.24 2.65 10.63
N GLY A 93 1.51 3.00 10.86
CA GLY A 93 2.10 4.29 10.51
C GLY A 93 2.01 5.39 11.56
N ASP A 94 1.28 5.18 12.65
CA ASP A 94 0.98 6.21 13.67
C ASP A 94 0.38 7.51 13.09
N PHE A 95 -0.23 8.35 13.92
CA PHE A 95 -0.80 9.60 13.40
C PHE A 95 0.23 10.75 13.48
N PRO A 96 0.45 11.56 12.43
CA PRO A 96 -0.18 11.51 11.09
C PRO A 96 0.36 10.39 10.19
N LYS A 97 -0.48 9.90 9.26
CA LYS A 97 -0.18 8.76 8.39
C LYS A 97 -0.57 8.96 6.94
N VAL A 98 -0.06 8.05 6.12
CA VAL A 98 -0.49 7.81 4.75
C VAL A 98 -1.04 6.41 4.63
N VAL A 99 -2.17 6.26 3.92
CA VAL A 99 -2.68 4.96 3.48
C VAL A 99 -2.67 4.94 1.96
N MET A 100 -2.01 3.95 1.36
CA MET A 100 -2.06 3.71 -0.07
C MET A 100 -3.12 2.67 -0.39
N ALA A 101 -3.86 2.88 -1.49
CA ALA A 101 -4.68 1.85 -2.12
C ALA A 101 -3.96 1.34 -3.38
N LEU A 102 -3.76 0.03 -3.44
CA LEU A 102 -2.97 -0.68 -4.45
C LEU A 102 -3.88 -1.63 -5.23
N ASP A 103 -3.69 -1.68 -6.55
CA ASP A 103 -4.36 -2.62 -7.44
C ASP A 103 -3.85 -4.05 -7.17
N PRO A 104 -4.70 -4.97 -6.64
CA PRO A 104 -4.28 -6.33 -6.32
C PRO A 104 -3.77 -7.09 -7.54
N SER A 105 -4.31 -6.81 -8.73
CA SER A 105 -3.94 -7.50 -9.98
C SER A 105 -2.52 -7.18 -10.44
N ARG A 106 -1.90 -6.16 -9.84
CA ARG A 106 -0.52 -5.71 -10.12
C ARG A 106 0.43 -5.98 -8.95
N THR A 107 0.00 -6.83 -8.02
CA THR A 107 0.82 -7.31 -6.91
C THR A 107 0.90 -8.82 -6.93
N GLU A 108 2.01 -9.36 -6.45
CA GLU A 108 2.20 -10.79 -6.31
C GLU A 108 2.44 -11.16 -4.84
N SER A 109 2.15 -12.40 -4.48
CA SER A 109 2.49 -12.94 -3.16
C SER A 109 4.01 -12.98 -2.98
N THR A 110 4.50 -12.65 -1.78
CA THR A 110 5.93 -12.83 -1.45
C THR A 110 6.30 -14.28 -1.21
N CYS A 111 5.30 -15.17 -1.10
CA CYS A 111 5.51 -16.60 -0.93
C CYS A 111 4.82 -17.43 -2.02
N HIS A 112 5.45 -18.56 -2.34
CA HIS A 112 4.95 -19.58 -3.26
C HIS A 112 5.00 -20.94 -2.57
N VAL A 113 3.87 -21.63 -2.48
CA VAL A 113 3.82 -22.99 -1.92
C VAL A 113 4.29 -23.97 -2.99
N ILE A 114 5.18 -24.88 -2.62
CA ILE A 114 5.68 -25.91 -3.52
C ILE A 114 4.87 -27.17 -3.31
N ASP A 115 4.23 -27.62 -4.39
CA ASP A 115 3.56 -28.91 -4.46
C ASP A 115 4.59 -30.04 -4.49
N ASP A 116 4.27 -31.17 -3.86
CA ASP A 116 5.20 -32.30 -3.68
C ASP A 116 5.65 -32.93 -5.03
N ASP A 117 4.90 -32.72 -6.10
CA ASP A 117 5.15 -33.23 -7.45
C ASP A 117 5.77 -32.22 -8.42
N LEU A 118 6.06 -30.99 -7.96
CA LEU A 118 6.63 -29.95 -8.81
C LEU A 118 8.04 -30.34 -9.31
N PRO A 119 8.32 -30.30 -10.62
CA PRO A 119 9.64 -30.65 -11.16
C PRO A 119 10.78 -29.78 -10.61
N GLN A 120 11.96 -30.37 -10.38
CA GLN A 120 13.11 -29.64 -9.83
C GLN A 120 13.53 -28.43 -10.68
N VAL A 121 13.36 -28.50 -12.00
CA VAL A 121 13.65 -27.39 -12.92
C VAL A 121 12.74 -26.19 -12.64
N GLU A 122 11.45 -26.42 -12.41
CA GLU A 122 10.49 -25.36 -12.09
C GLU A 122 10.77 -24.78 -10.69
N ILE A 123 11.14 -25.63 -9.73
CA ILE A 123 11.58 -25.18 -8.40
C ILE A 123 12.81 -24.26 -8.50
N ASP A 124 13.76 -24.59 -9.35
CA ASP A 124 14.99 -23.80 -9.50
C ASP A 124 14.74 -22.47 -10.24
N GLU A 125 13.79 -22.43 -11.19
CA GLU A 125 13.30 -21.19 -11.79
C GLU A 125 12.60 -20.31 -10.74
N LEU A 126 11.72 -20.88 -9.91
CA LEU A 126 11.05 -20.15 -8.83
C LEU A 126 12.04 -19.57 -7.81
N LYS A 127 13.14 -20.26 -7.50
CA LYS A 127 14.17 -19.77 -6.57
C LYS A 127 14.90 -18.51 -7.06
N VAL A 128 14.85 -18.19 -8.36
CA VAL A 128 15.37 -16.92 -8.88
C VAL A 128 14.54 -15.75 -8.34
N VAL A 129 13.22 -15.94 -8.25
CA VAL A 129 12.28 -14.92 -7.76
C VAL A 129 12.08 -15.02 -6.25
N TYR A 130 12.10 -16.23 -5.70
CA TYR A 130 11.82 -16.58 -4.30
C TYR A 130 13.01 -17.32 -3.67
N PRO A 131 14.11 -16.63 -3.31
CA PRO A 131 15.38 -17.27 -2.99
C PRO A 131 15.41 -18.00 -1.63
N HIS A 132 14.39 -17.86 -0.79
CA HIS A 132 14.38 -18.39 0.57
C HIS A 132 13.40 -19.55 0.74
N VAL A 133 13.86 -20.68 1.30
CA VAL A 133 13.04 -21.89 1.47
C VAL A 133 12.56 -22.03 2.91
N HIS A 134 11.25 -22.02 3.17
CA HIS A 134 10.62 -22.18 4.47
C HIS A 134 9.85 -23.50 4.57
N LYS A 135 9.69 -24.01 5.80
CA LYS A 135 8.82 -25.15 6.11
C LYS A 135 7.69 -24.66 7.03
N VAL A 136 6.46 -24.65 6.54
CA VAL A 136 5.28 -24.18 7.27
C VAL A 136 4.25 -25.31 7.26
N ASP A 137 3.86 -25.78 8.44
CA ASP A 137 2.83 -26.82 8.62
C ASP A 137 3.02 -28.08 7.74
N GLY A 138 4.28 -28.48 7.54
CA GLY A 138 4.65 -29.65 6.72
C GLY A 138 4.85 -29.37 5.24
N GLN A 139 4.44 -28.20 4.74
CA GLN A 139 4.61 -27.77 3.35
C GLN A 139 5.92 -26.99 3.15
N THR A 140 6.48 -27.08 1.94
CA THR A 140 7.65 -26.28 1.52
C THR A 140 7.18 -25.00 0.86
N TRP A 141 7.69 -23.87 1.31
CA TRP A 141 7.35 -22.56 0.75
C TRP A 141 8.63 -21.90 0.26
N LEU A 142 8.60 -21.30 -0.93
CA LEU A 142 9.63 -20.36 -1.36
C LEU A 142 9.17 -18.94 -1.03
N SER A 143 10.07 -18.06 -0.62
CA SER A 143 9.75 -16.69 -0.22
C SER A 143 10.81 -15.67 -0.68
N ARG A 144 10.36 -14.44 -0.91
CA ARG A 144 11.18 -13.24 -1.08
C ARG A 144 11.72 -12.67 0.24
N ILE A 145 11.21 -13.13 1.37
CA ILE A 145 11.60 -12.69 2.71
C ILE A 145 12.55 -13.70 3.35
N SER A 146 13.71 -13.20 3.80
CA SER A 146 14.73 -14.01 4.49
C SER A 146 14.26 -14.49 5.85
N HIS A 147 14.59 -15.74 6.19
CA HIS A 147 14.46 -16.42 7.51
C HIS A 147 14.84 -15.59 8.73
N THR A 148 15.78 -14.66 8.54
CA THR A 148 16.26 -13.79 9.62
C THR A 148 15.29 -12.67 9.95
N ASN A 149 14.22 -12.49 9.15
CA ASN A 149 13.18 -11.50 9.41
C ASN A 149 12.13 -12.09 10.39
N PRO A 150 11.99 -11.54 11.61
CA PRO A 150 11.12 -12.11 12.64
C PRO A 150 9.62 -12.07 12.31
N THR A 151 9.20 -11.39 11.24
CA THR A 151 7.80 -11.26 10.80
C THR A 151 7.26 -12.46 10.01
N LEU A 152 8.10 -13.44 9.69
CA LEU A 152 7.84 -14.61 8.81
C LEU A 152 6.80 -15.64 9.30
N ARG A 153 6.07 -15.34 10.38
CA ARG A 153 4.95 -16.19 10.81
C ARG A 153 3.82 -16.04 9.79
N GLY A 154 2.80 -16.92 9.81
CA GLY A 154 1.71 -17.00 8.81
C GLY A 154 1.01 -15.69 8.37
N TYR A 155 1.30 -14.58 9.03
CA TYR A 155 1.10 -13.21 8.56
C TYR A 155 1.69 -12.90 7.17
N GLU A 156 2.87 -13.46 6.81
CA GLU A 156 3.41 -13.29 5.46
C GLU A 156 2.48 -13.88 4.40
N ALA A 157 1.97 -15.10 4.63
CA ALA A 157 1.06 -15.75 3.70
C ALA A 157 -0.18 -14.91 3.39
N ALA A 158 -0.69 -14.23 4.42
CA ALA A 158 -1.92 -13.45 4.32
C ALA A 158 -1.70 -12.08 3.65
N TYR A 159 -0.58 -11.41 3.97
CA TYR A 159 -0.41 -9.98 3.66
C TYR A 159 0.89 -9.63 2.92
N GLY A 160 1.81 -10.58 2.75
CA GLY A 160 3.08 -10.38 2.07
C GLY A 160 2.86 -10.21 0.57
N ARG A 161 3.14 -9.00 0.07
CA ARG A 161 3.01 -8.64 -1.35
C ARG A 161 4.30 -8.04 -1.89
N TRP A 162 4.49 -8.08 -3.19
CA TRP A 162 5.51 -7.29 -3.88
C TRP A 162 4.99 -6.82 -5.23
N ILE A 163 5.64 -5.80 -5.80
CA ILE A 163 5.25 -5.19 -7.08
C ILE A 163 6.33 -5.59 -8.10
N PRO A 164 6.01 -6.45 -9.09
CA PRO A 164 6.97 -6.87 -10.11
C PRO A 164 7.27 -5.79 -11.15
N GLY A 165 6.35 -4.85 -11.35
CA GLY A 165 6.43 -3.78 -12.35
C GLY A 165 6.58 -2.38 -11.76
N ASP A 166 6.08 -1.39 -12.49
CA ASP A 166 6.07 0.01 -12.03
C ASP A 166 5.05 0.21 -10.88
N PRO A 167 5.50 0.68 -9.70
CA PRO A 167 4.59 0.95 -8.59
C PRO A 167 3.54 2.01 -8.88
N PHE A 168 3.77 2.96 -9.79
CA PHE A 168 2.75 3.94 -10.13
C PHE A 168 1.54 3.30 -10.81
N GLU A 169 1.74 2.32 -11.70
CA GLU A 169 0.63 1.59 -12.31
C GLU A 169 -0.20 0.79 -11.29
N THR A 170 0.43 0.37 -10.19
CA THR A 170 -0.22 -0.32 -9.08
C THR A 170 -0.96 0.66 -8.14
N LEU A 171 -0.47 1.90 -8.01
CA LEU A 171 -1.01 2.88 -7.06
C LEU A 171 -2.31 3.51 -7.58
N ARG A 172 -3.42 3.28 -6.86
CA ARG A 172 -4.75 3.80 -7.21
C ARG A 172 -5.08 5.10 -6.49
N ALA A 173 -4.71 5.18 -5.22
CA ALA A 173 -4.95 6.34 -4.38
C ALA A 173 -3.95 6.45 -3.22
N ILE A 174 -3.76 7.69 -2.75
CA ILE A 174 -3.03 8.04 -1.54
C ILE A 174 -3.98 8.83 -0.64
N PHE A 175 -4.19 8.33 0.57
CA PHE A 175 -4.94 9.02 1.61
C PHE A 175 -3.97 9.56 2.64
N VAL A 176 -3.93 10.87 2.82
CA VAL A 176 -3.03 11.56 3.75
C VAL A 176 -3.84 12.08 4.93
N TYR A 177 -3.61 11.49 6.11
CA TYR A 177 -4.35 11.81 7.32
C TYR A 177 -3.49 12.69 8.21
N VAL A 178 -3.93 13.92 8.43
CA VAL A 178 -3.19 14.95 9.17
C VAL A 178 -4.10 15.78 10.06
N SER A 179 -3.52 16.38 11.10
CA SER A 179 -4.23 17.37 11.91
C SER A 179 -4.62 18.58 11.05
N PRO A 180 -5.73 19.28 11.37
CA PRO A 180 -6.22 20.44 10.62
C PRO A 180 -5.16 21.53 10.37
N GLY A 181 -4.27 21.76 11.35
CA GLY A 181 -3.18 22.73 11.24
C GLY A 181 -2.12 22.42 10.17
N ASN A 182 -2.06 21.18 9.67
CA ASN A 182 -1.03 20.71 8.74
C ASN A 182 -1.48 20.65 7.28
N LEU A 183 -2.76 20.95 6.98
CA LEU A 183 -3.32 20.85 5.62
C LEU A 183 -2.53 21.68 4.60
N LYS A 184 -2.15 22.92 4.95
CA LYS A 184 -1.41 23.81 4.04
C LYS A 184 -0.03 23.28 3.68
N LEU A 185 0.65 22.65 4.63
CA LEU A 185 1.99 22.07 4.43
C LEU A 185 1.91 20.87 3.47
N ILE A 186 0.95 19.97 3.70
CA ILE A 186 0.74 18.80 2.84
C ILE A 186 0.32 19.23 1.43
N ALA A 187 -0.57 20.21 1.30
CA ALA A 187 -0.98 20.73 0.01
C ALA A 187 0.16 21.39 -0.79
N GLN A 188 1.25 21.82 -0.14
CA GLN A 188 2.45 22.30 -0.82
C GLN A 188 3.35 21.15 -1.29
N MET A 189 3.38 20.03 -0.57
CA MET A 189 4.17 18.85 -0.95
C MET A 189 3.58 18.08 -2.15
N ILE A 190 2.26 18.20 -2.36
CA ILE A 190 1.53 17.50 -3.44
C ILE A 190 1.55 18.29 -4.77
N LYS A 191 1.97 19.55 -4.77
CA LYS A 191 2.08 20.40 -5.98
C LYS A 191 3.41 20.19 -6.69
#